data_AF-A0A2N1UBS4-F1
#
_entry.id   AF-A0A2N1UBS4-F1
#
_cell.length_a   1.000
_cell.length_b   1.000
_cell.length_c   1.000
_cell.angle_alpha   90.00
_cell.angle_beta   90.00
_cell.angle_gamma   90.00
#
_symmetry.space_group_name_H-M   'P 1'
#
loop_
_entity.id
_entity.type
_entity.pdbx_description
1 polymer ?
#
loop_
_entity_poly.entity_id
_entity_poly.type
_entity_poly.pdbx_seq_one_letter_code
_entity_poly.pdbx_strand_id
1 'polypeptide(L)'
;MIKIFTMAIIILVTTSLCFAGCFLDHFLIGCNQDGISGTADDNKLFVDCTQKYRHSAPDNSGGSTWLYWHYPLYYNIRYDRYQIGEPGFDVIGTSDPNRQLTGTADVDYRIIIECVSITPGFSAREVTLGVLLDEAGDSFNHSALEDKHIHLEYRAPAPSGETELQWITYIVYDELEKYGQSEPFSLVFVIDPPAGDLVVDGNVNIDDLAEFCYYWLETNGSKENDYYERADANKDGYVNFADFTLLASNWLAQ
;
A
#
# COMPACT_ATOMS: atom_id res chain seq x y z
N MET A 1 41.34 9.04 -61.80
CA MET A 1 41.20 9.66 -60.47
C MET A 1 39.75 9.49 -60.03
N ILE A 2 39.46 8.43 -59.28
CA ILE A 2 38.10 8.12 -58.77
C ILE A 2 38.12 8.46 -57.28
N LYS A 3 37.38 9.51 -56.89
CA LYS A 3 37.18 9.90 -55.50
C LYS A 3 36.13 8.98 -54.89
N ILE A 4 36.55 8.08 -54.01
CA ILE A 4 35.66 7.24 -53.20
C ILE A 4 35.10 8.13 -52.09
N PHE A 5 33.80 8.43 -52.18
CA PHE A 5 33.04 9.10 -51.13
C PHE A 5 32.77 8.08 -50.01
N THR A 6 33.46 8.23 -48.88
CA THR A 6 33.19 7.45 -47.66
C THR A 6 31.95 8.04 -47.00
N MET A 7 30.80 7.42 -47.22
CA MET A 7 29.53 7.77 -46.59
C MET A 7 29.46 7.08 -45.23
N ALA A 8 29.75 7.82 -44.16
CA ALA A 8 29.63 7.35 -42.78
C ALA A 8 28.15 7.31 -42.38
N ILE A 9 27.57 6.11 -42.31
CA ILE A 9 26.24 5.88 -41.76
C ILE A 9 26.37 5.87 -40.23
N ILE A 10 25.93 6.96 -39.58
CA ILE A 10 25.76 7.02 -38.13
C ILE A 10 24.44 6.33 -37.81
N ILE A 11 24.50 5.06 -37.40
CA ILE A 11 23.35 4.34 -36.84
C ILE A 11 23.18 4.83 -35.40
N LEU A 12 22.23 5.73 -35.18
CA LEU A 12 21.80 6.16 -33.87
C LEU A 12 20.97 5.03 -33.25
N VAL A 13 21.61 4.19 -32.44
CA VAL A 13 20.91 3.18 -31.63
C VAL A 13 20.24 3.93 -30.48
N THR A 14 18.98 4.31 -30.66
CA THR A 14 18.11 4.68 -29.55
C THR A 14 17.83 3.41 -28.77
N THR A 15 18.67 3.11 -27.78
CA THR A 15 18.33 2.17 -26.72
C THR A 15 17.23 2.83 -25.90
N SER A 16 15.98 2.56 -26.24
CA SER A 16 14.89 2.79 -25.29
C SER A 16 15.23 1.94 -24.07
N LEU A 17 15.58 2.59 -22.97
CA LEU A 17 15.77 1.93 -21.69
C LEU A 17 14.40 1.40 -21.28
N CYS A 18 14.15 0.12 -21.54
CA CYS A 18 13.04 -0.59 -20.93
C CYS A 18 13.40 -0.74 -19.46
N PHE A 19 12.90 0.16 -18.61
CA PHE A 19 12.91 -0.07 -17.18
C PHE A 19 11.91 -1.19 -16.92
N ALA A 20 12.42 -2.38 -16.57
CA ALA A 20 11.57 -3.43 -16.05
C ALA A 20 10.99 -2.91 -14.74
N GLY A 21 9.66 -2.72 -14.68
CA GLY A 21 8.98 -2.38 -13.43
C GLY A 21 9.29 -3.43 -12.37
N CYS A 22 9.36 -3.00 -11.11
CA CYS A 22 9.53 -3.94 -10.02
C CYS A 22 8.35 -4.91 -10.01
N PHE A 23 8.66 -6.20 -9.79
CA PHE A 23 7.67 -7.27 -9.84
C PHE A 23 6.93 -7.44 -8.51
N LEU A 24 7.37 -6.79 -7.44
CA LEU A 24 6.70 -6.81 -6.14
C LEU A 24 5.73 -5.63 -6.01
N ASP A 25 4.83 -5.73 -5.05
CA ASP A 25 3.82 -4.69 -4.79
C ASP A 25 4.42 -3.45 -4.11
N HIS A 26 3.97 -2.27 -4.55
CA HIS A 26 4.29 -0.99 -3.94
C HIS A 26 3.06 -0.14 -3.71
N PHE A 27 3.10 0.58 -2.60
CA PHE A 27 2.27 1.73 -2.33
C PHE A 27 2.92 2.98 -2.89
N LEU A 28 2.27 3.65 -3.83
CA LEU A 28 2.83 4.86 -4.44
C LEU A 28 2.32 6.09 -3.69
N ILE A 29 3.25 6.83 -3.11
CA ILE A 29 2.97 8.06 -2.37
C ILE A 29 2.88 9.21 -3.36
N GLY A 30 1.78 9.96 -3.32
CA GLY A 30 1.57 11.15 -4.12
C GLY A 30 0.77 12.22 -3.39
N CYS A 31 0.42 13.26 -4.12
CA CYS A 31 -0.55 14.27 -3.70
C CYS A 31 -1.61 14.44 -4.80
N ASN A 32 -2.73 15.12 -4.52
CA ASN A 32 -3.77 15.38 -5.54
C ASN A 32 -4.34 14.09 -6.13
N GLN A 33 -5.10 13.33 -5.34
CA GLN A 33 -5.55 11.98 -5.70
C GLN A 33 -6.36 11.96 -7.00
N ASP A 34 -7.18 12.98 -7.25
CA ASP A 34 -7.99 13.06 -8.47
C ASP A 34 -7.19 13.46 -9.72
N GLY A 35 -5.96 13.95 -9.55
CA GLY A 35 -5.07 14.38 -10.61
C GLY A 35 -5.54 15.63 -11.37
N ILE A 36 -6.47 16.40 -10.81
CA ILE A 36 -7.05 17.61 -11.39
C ILE A 36 -6.50 18.82 -10.63
N SER A 37 -5.76 19.70 -11.30
CA SER A 37 -5.21 20.88 -10.62
C SER A 37 -6.31 21.88 -10.22
N GLY A 38 -6.16 22.48 -9.05
CA GLY A 38 -7.01 23.53 -8.51
C GLY A 38 -8.16 23.01 -7.64
N THR A 39 -8.12 21.75 -7.25
CA THR A 39 -9.09 21.08 -6.37
C THR A 39 -8.63 21.15 -4.92
N ALA A 40 -9.48 20.68 -4.00
CA ALA A 40 -9.21 20.75 -2.57
C ALA A 40 -8.08 19.81 -2.11
N ASP A 41 -7.77 18.77 -2.89
CA ASP A 41 -6.75 17.76 -2.60
C ASP A 41 -5.40 18.02 -3.27
N ASP A 42 -5.22 19.16 -3.96
CA ASP A 42 -3.94 19.58 -4.59
C ASP A 42 -2.72 19.41 -3.67
N ASN A 43 -2.89 19.66 -2.36
CA ASN A 43 -1.85 19.52 -1.35
C ASN A 43 -2.17 18.43 -0.31
N LYS A 44 -3.07 17.49 -0.60
CA LYS A 44 -3.36 16.36 0.28
C LYS A 44 -2.58 15.14 -0.19
N LEU A 45 -1.84 14.51 0.72
CA LEU A 45 -1.18 13.24 0.42
C LEU A 45 -2.23 12.15 0.22
N PHE A 46 -1.92 11.21 -0.66
CA PHE A 46 -2.63 9.96 -0.77
C PHE A 46 -1.64 8.83 -1.05
N VAL A 47 -2.13 7.61 -0.86
CA VAL A 47 -1.39 6.40 -1.16
C VAL A 47 -2.16 5.63 -2.23
N ASP A 48 -1.52 5.40 -3.38
CA ASP A 48 -2.05 4.56 -4.44
C ASP A 48 -1.86 3.09 -4.04
N CYS A 49 -2.97 2.45 -3.71
CA CYS A 49 -3.03 1.05 -3.28
C CYS A 49 -3.45 0.11 -4.42
N THR A 50 -3.39 0.52 -5.69
CA THR A 50 -3.82 -0.33 -6.83
C THR A 50 -3.08 -1.67 -6.94
N GLN A 51 -1.86 -1.75 -6.40
CA GLN A 51 -1.09 -3.01 -6.37
C GLN A 51 -1.38 -3.88 -5.16
N LYS A 52 -2.20 -3.43 -4.21
CA LYS A 52 -2.50 -4.16 -2.99
C LYS A 52 -3.05 -5.55 -3.30
N TYR A 53 -2.49 -6.56 -2.66
CA TYR A 53 -2.83 -7.98 -2.79
C TYR A 53 -2.67 -8.58 -4.19
N ARG A 54 -1.92 -7.94 -5.10
CA ARG A 54 -1.73 -8.43 -6.47
C ARG A 54 -1.11 -9.83 -6.51
N HIS A 55 -0.23 -10.14 -5.56
CA HIS A 55 0.39 -11.47 -5.40
C HIS A 55 -0.19 -12.30 -4.25
N SER A 56 -1.50 -12.13 -3.97
CA SER A 56 -2.14 -12.85 -2.87
C SER A 56 -2.32 -14.35 -3.09
N ALA A 57 -2.19 -14.89 -4.32
CA ALA A 57 -2.27 -16.34 -4.56
C ALA A 57 -0.93 -17.06 -4.23
N PRO A 58 -0.87 -17.94 -3.22
CA PRO A 58 0.36 -18.60 -2.80
C PRO A 58 0.97 -19.55 -3.84
N ASP A 59 0.12 -20.10 -4.72
CA ASP A 59 0.47 -21.06 -5.76
C ASP A 59 0.82 -20.40 -7.10
N ASN A 60 0.71 -19.07 -7.20
CA ASN A 60 0.90 -18.34 -8.44
C ASN A 60 1.62 -17.00 -8.21
N SER A 61 2.76 -17.06 -7.54
CA SER A 61 3.62 -15.90 -7.23
C SER A 61 4.29 -15.24 -8.44
N GLY A 62 4.16 -15.82 -9.64
CA GLY A 62 4.73 -15.28 -10.88
C GLY A 62 3.76 -14.44 -11.71
N GLY A 63 2.49 -14.34 -11.30
CA GLY A 63 1.45 -13.62 -12.03
C GLY A 63 0.55 -12.82 -11.10
N SER A 64 -0.01 -11.75 -11.64
CA SER A 64 -0.98 -10.93 -10.92
C SER A 64 -2.29 -11.70 -10.76
N THR A 65 -2.67 -12.01 -9.51
CA THR A 65 -3.77 -12.93 -9.21
C THR A 65 -4.90 -12.29 -8.42
N TRP A 66 -4.61 -11.36 -7.51
CA TRP A 66 -5.59 -10.77 -6.57
C TRP A 66 -6.61 -11.80 -6.04
N LEU A 67 -6.15 -12.98 -5.64
CA LEU A 67 -7.03 -14.07 -5.22
C LEU A 67 -7.65 -13.80 -3.84
N TYR A 68 -6.84 -13.31 -2.90
CA TYR A 68 -7.27 -12.99 -1.54
C TYR A 68 -7.19 -11.50 -1.25
N TRP A 69 -7.81 -11.10 -0.15
CA TRP A 69 -7.87 -9.71 0.33
C TRP A 69 -6.94 -9.52 1.53
N HIS A 70 -5.88 -10.34 1.53
CA HIS A 70 -4.77 -10.35 2.45
C HIS A 70 -3.53 -10.86 1.70
N TYR A 71 -2.36 -10.56 2.25
CA TYR A 71 -1.11 -11.15 1.82
C TYR A 71 -0.88 -12.49 2.55
N PRO A 72 -0.58 -13.59 1.84
CA PRO A 72 -0.16 -14.81 2.52
C PRO A 72 1.21 -14.61 3.18
N LEU A 73 1.43 -15.25 4.32
CA LEU A 73 2.77 -15.36 4.88
C LEU A 73 3.34 -16.77 4.64
N TYR A 74 4.65 -16.85 4.43
CA TYR A 74 5.33 -18.11 4.16
C TYR A 74 6.22 -18.51 5.33
N TYR A 75 6.08 -19.75 5.77
CA TYR A 75 6.89 -20.29 6.85
C TYR A 75 8.35 -20.44 6.42
N ASN A 76 9.26 -19.85 7.21
CA ASN A 76 10.70 -19.97 7.02
C ASN A 76 11.31 -20.83 8.14
N ILE A 77 11.55 -22.10 7.84
CA ILE A 77 12.09 -23.08 8.79
C ILE A 77 13.45 -22.69 9.39
N ARG A 78 14.27 -21.90 8.67
CA ARG A 78 15.58 -21.48 9.18
C ARG A 78 15.45 -20.54 10.37
N TYR A 79 14.36 -19.78 10.40
CA TYR A 79 14.16 -18.72 11.37
C TYR A 79 12.90 -18.90 12.23
N ASP A 80 12.19 -20.02 12.04
CA ASP A 80 11.00 -20.39 12.82
C ASP A 80 9.97 -19.26 12.90
N ARG A 81 9.55 -18.75 11.74
CA ARG A 81 8.58 -17.66 11.62
C ARG A 81 7.92 -17.61 10.25
N TYR A 82 6.82 -16.88 10.15
CA TYR A 82 6.11 -16.60 8.90
C TYR A 82 6.50 -15.23 8.37
N GLN A 83 6.73 -15.12 7.06
CA GLN A 83 7.17 -13.87 6.45
C GLN A 83 6.82 -13.72 4.97
N ILE A 84 6.79 -12.47 4.50
CA ILE A 84 6.74 -12.07 3.08
C ILE A 84 7.57 -10.80 2.90
N GLY A 85 8.15 -10.57 1.71
CA GLY A 85 9.04 -9.45 1.40
C GLY A 85 8.38 -8.27 0.67
N GLU A 86 7.05 -8.18 0.72
CA GLU A 86 6.24 -7.16 0.06
C GLU A 86 4.95 -6.97 0.88
N PRO A 87 4.23 -5.84 0.73
CA PRO A 87 4.47 -4.71 -0.15
C PRO A 87 5.48 -3.67 0.38
N GLY A 88 6.03 -2.89 -0.55
CA GLY A 88 6.93 -1.78 -0.30
C GLY A 88 6.29 -0.40 -0.42
N PHE A 89 7.12 0.64 -0.37
CA PHE A 89 6.73 2.02 -0.66
C PHE A 89 7.55 2.57 -1.82
N ASP A 90 6.92 3.42 -2.62
CA ASP A 90 7.56 4.21 -3.66
C ASP A 90 6.86 5.58 -3.76
N VAL A 91 7.37 6.47 -4.59
CA VAL A 91 6.72 7.74 -4.91
C VAL A 91 6.16 7.71 -6.33
N ILE A 92 5.04 8.40 -6.55
CA ILE A 92 4.54 8.63 -7.90
C ILE A 92 5.60 9.39 -8.70
N GLY A 93 6.08 8.75 -9.77
CA GLY A 93 7.15 9.27 -10.60
C GLY A 93 6.72 10.37 -11.57
N THR A 94 7.70 10.97 -12.25
CA THR A 94 7.50 12.10 -13.17
C THR A 94 6.64 11.82 -14.39
N SER A 95 6.30 10.54 -14.64
CA SER A 95 5.33 10.17 -15.68
C SER A 95 3.91 10.59 -15.35
N ASP A 96 3.61 10.87 -14.07
CA ASP A 96 2.33 11.40 -13.61
C ASP A 96 2.53 12.74 -12.89
N PRO A 97 2.70 13.83 -13.66
CA PRO A 97 3.06 15.11 -13.11
C PRO A 97 1.97 15.77 -12.26
N ASN A 98 0.73 15.30 -12.37
CA ASN A 98 -0.40 15.86 -11.62
C ASN A 98 -0.48 15.30 -10.21
N ARG A 99 0.05 14.08 -10.00
CA ARG A 99 -0.03 13.37 -8.72
C ARG A 99 1.32 13.21 -8.00
N GLN A 100 2.43 13.52 -8.67
CA GLN A 100 3.77 13.47 -8.06
C GLN A 100 3.97 14.56 -6.99
N LEU A 101 4.82 14.27 -6.01
CA LEU A 101 5.34 15.28 -5.09
C LEU A 101 6.22 16.29 -5.84
N THR A 102 6.19 17.55 -5.43
CA THR A 102 6.95 18.64 -6.05
C THR A 102 7.99 19.20 -5.08
N GLY A 103 9.14 19.63 -5.60
CA GLY A 103 10.23 20.16 -4.78
C GLY A 103 11.28 19.11 -4.43
N THR A 104 12.17 19.46 -3.51
CA THR A 104 13.32 18.68 -3.07
C THR A 104 13.00 18.00 -1.74
N ALA A 105 13.11 16.67 -1.69
CA ALA A 105 12.99 15.90 -0.45
C ALA A 105 13.96 16.40 0.63
N ASP A 106 13.50 16.39 1.89
CA ASP A 106 14.18 16.95 3.08
C ASP A 106 14.48 18.46 3.05
N VAL A 107 13.92 19.19 2.07
CA VAL A 107 14.02 20.65 1.96
C VAL A 107 12.64 21.29 1.84
N ASP A 108 11.88 20.88 0.83
CA ASP A 108 10.54 21.40 0.56
C ASP A 108 9.43 20.52 1.17
N TYR A 109 9.72 19.22 1.35
CA TYR A 109 8.84 18.25 2.02
C TYR A 109 9.69 17.18 2.71
N ARG A 110 9.14 16.54 3.75
CA ARG A 110 9.72 15.37 4.42
C ARG A 110 8.62 14.35 4.73
N ILE A 111 8.51 13.37 3.85
CA ILE A 111 7.51 12.29 3.98
C ILE A 111 7.94 11.31 5.06
N ILE A 112 7.07 11.17 6.06
CA ILE A 112 7.14 10.18 7.13
C ILE A 112 6.05 9.13 6.89
N ILE A 113 6.44 7.87 7.03
CA ILE A 113 5.51 6.74 7.09
C ILE A 113 5.46 6.29 8.55
N GLU A 114 4.28 6.34 9.14
CA GLU A 114 4.04 5.99 10.54
C GLU A 114 3.13 4.77 10.64
N CYS A 115 3.46 3.87 11.55
CA CYS A 115 2.60 2.78 11.99
C CYS A 115 1.60 3.30 13.02
N VAL A 116 0.31 3.32 12.68
CA VAL A 116 -0.77 3.80 13.56
C VAL A 116 -1.27 2.69 14.48
N SER A 117 -1.34 1.47 13.96
CA SER A 117 -1.73 0.27 14.71
C SER A 117 -1.13 -0.98 14.06
N ILE A 118 -0.89 -2.01 14.86
CA ILE A 118 -0.27 -3.26 14.42
C ILE A 118 -0.67 -4.40 15.34
N THR A 119 -0.78 -5.61 14.80
CA THR A 119 -0.96 -6.81 15.63
C THR A 119 0.24 -6.99 16.58
N PRO A 120 0.02 -7.25 17.88
CA PRO A 120 1.12 -7.47 18.80
C PRO A 120 2.07 -8.59 18.36
N GLY A 121 3.36 -8.26 18.24
CA GLY A 121 4.41 -9.20 17.82
C GLY A 121 4.56 -9.35 16.30
N PHE A 122 3.67 -8.74 15.50
CA PHE A 122 3.89 -8.55 14.07
C PHE A 122 4.90 -7.42 13.84
N SER A 123 5.60 -7.43 12.70
CA SER A 123 6.55 -6.36 12.38
C SER A 123 6.69 -6.17 10.87
N ALA A 124 6.97 -4.93 10.45
CA ALA A 124 7.39 -4.57 9.11
C ALA A 124 8.80 -3.94 9.18
N ARG A 125 9.73 -4.37 8.33
CA ARG A 125 11.13 -3.96 8.47
C ARG A 125 11.93 -4.03 7.18
N GLU A 126 12.96 -3.19 7.09
CA GLU A 126 14.03 -3.28 6.10
C GLU A 126 15.37 -3.10 6.81
N VAL A 127 16.08 -4.21 6.99
CA VAL A 127 17.26 -4.28 7.86
C VAL A 127 18.41 -3.42 7.34
N THR A 128 18.57 -3.32 6.02
CA THR A 128 19.66 -2.56 5.40
C THR A 128 19.51 -1.06 5.61
N LEU A 129 18.26 -0.60 5.69
CA LEU A 129 17.90 0.81 5.87
C LEU A 129 17.64 1.16 7.34
N GLY A 130 17.69 0.17 8.25
CA GLY A 130 17.41 0.38 9.67
C GLY A 130 15.93 0.66 9.97
N VAL A 131 15.02 0.28 9.07
CA VAL A 131 13.57 0.44 9.27
C VAL A 131 13.06 -0.73 10.10
N LEU A 132 12.37 -0.42 11.20
CA LEU A 132 11.64 -1.36 12.04
C LEU A 132 10.37 -0.69 12.52
N LEU A 133 9.23 -1.32 12.25
CA LEU A 133 7.91 -0.94 12.71
C LEU A 133 7.31 -2.18 13.39
N ASP A 134 7.30 -2.21 14.72
CA ASP A 134 6.77 -3.32 15.51
C ASP A 134 5.82 -2.87 16.64
N GLU A 135 5.63 -1.57 16.81
CA GLU A 135 4.59 -0.97 17.65
C GLU A 135 3.96 0.28 17.02
N ALA A 136 2.81 0.68 17.55
CA ALA A 136 2.14 1.91 17.14
C ALA A 136 2.98 3.14 17.53
N GLY A 137 3.09 4.11 16.62
CA GLY A 137 3.91 5.31 16.72
C GLY A 137 5.32 5.14 16.11
N ASP A 138 5.73 3.92 15.79
CA ASP A 138 6.96 3.70 15.02
C ASP A 138 6.85 4.37 13.65
N SER A 139 7.94 4.95 13.17
CA SER A 139 7.96 5.65 11.90
C SER A 139 9.34 5.67 11.27
N PHE A 140 9.40 5.97 9.97
CA PHE A 140 10.65 6.25 9.27
C PHE A 140 10.51 7.38 8.26
N ASN A 141 11.60 8.11 8.04
CA ASN A 141 11.69 9.17 7.05
C ASN A 141 12.01 8.57 5.67
N HIS A 142 10.98 8.42 4.83
CA HIS A 142 11.12 7.96 3.45
C HIS A 142 11.89 8.98 2.59
N SER A 143 11.73 10.27 2.86
CA SER A 143 12.45 11.35 2.18
C SER A 143 13.96 11.35 2.42
N ALA A 144 14.44 10.72 3.48
CA ALA A 144 15.87 10.54 3.75
C ALA A 144 16.52 9.35 3.04
N LEU A 145 15.74 8.42 2.46
CA LEU A 145 16.29 7.24 1.78
C LEU A 145 17.00 7.63 0.47
N GLU A 146 18.15 7.02 0.18
CA GLU A 146 18.84 7.22 -1.10
C GLU A 146 18.03 6.67 -2.28
N ASP A 147 17.45 5.48 -2.09
CA ASP A 147 16.49 4.89 -3.00
C ASP A 147 15.07 5.08 -2.45
N LYS A 148 14.18 5.69 -3.25
CA LYS A 148 12.78 5.89 -2.90
C LYS A 148 11.95 4.63 -3.05
N HIS A 149 12.50 3.64 -3.73
CA HIS A 149 11.93 2.32 -3.90
C HIS A 149 12.37 1.41 -2.75
N ILE A 150 11.50 1.20 -1.77
CA ILE A 150 11.77 0.34 -0.61
C ILE A 150 10.81 -0.84 -0.59
N HIS A 151 11.33 -2.01 -0.23
CA HIS A 151 10.52 -3.17 0.14
C HIS A 151 10.57 -3.38 1.63
N LEU A 152 9.45 -3.79 2.22
CA LEU A 152 9.39 -4.17 3.62
C LEU A 152 9.20 -5.68 3.73
N GLU A 153 9.93 -6.28 4.67
CA GLU A 153 9.70 -7.63 5.11
C GLU A 153 8.71 -7.63 6.26
N TYR A 154 7.60 -8.34 6.09
CA TYR A 154 6.57 -8.49 7.11
C TYR A 154 6.73 -9.82 7.81
N ARG A 155 6.59 -9.84 9.14
CA ARG A 155 6.87 -11.02 9.95
C ARG A 155 5.87 -11.20 11.06
N ALA A 156 5.38 -12.43 11.16
CA ALA A 156 4.58 -12.90 12.28
C ALA A 156 5.33 -14.01 13.03
N PRO A 157 5.16 -14.13 14.37
CA PRO A 157 5.69 -15.24 15.13
C PRO A 157 5.04 -16.56 14.68
N ALA A 158 5.79 -17.68 14.78
CA ALA A 158 5.36 -18.99 14.29
C ALA A 158 3.95 -19.46 14.70
N PRO A 159 3.44 -19.25 15.94
CA PRO A 159 2.10 -19.72 16.29
C PRO A 159 0.97 -18.91 15.65
N SER A 160 1.14 -17.60 15.42
CA SER A 160 0.07 -16.72 14.92
C SER A 160 0.13 -16.54 13.40
N GLY A 161 1.32 -16.57 12.81
CA GLY A 161 1.53 -16.30 11.39
C GLY A 161 0.97 -17.33 10.41
N GLU A 162 0.42 -18.44 10.92
CA GLU A 162 -0.22 -19.49 10.11
C GLU A 162 -1.73 -19.29 9.98
N THR A 163 -2.40 -18.85 11.05
CA THR A 163 -3.86 -18.97 11.17
C THR A 163 -4.55 -17.74 11.73
N GLU A 164 -3.81 -16.82 12.33
CA GLU A 164 -4.38 -15.64 12.99
C GLU A 164 -4.24 -14.42 12.09
N LEU A 165 -5.27 -13.58 12.10
CA LEU A 165 -5.26 -12.27 11.45
C LEU A 165 -4.02 -11.48 11.90
N GLN A 166 -3.23 -11.01 10.93
CA GLN A 166 -2.16 -10.05 11.19
C GLN A 166 -2.45 -8.80 10.37
N TRP A 167 -2.18 -7.64 10.93
CA TRP A 167 -2.35 -6.36 10.25
C TRP A 167 -1.32 -5.34 10.68
N ILE A 168 -1.18 -4.32 9.85
CA ILE A 168 -0.50 -3.08 10.15
C ILE A 168 -1.23 -1.94 9.43
N THR A 169 -1.50 -0.88 10.16
CA THR A 169 -2.14 0.33 9.65
C THR A 169 -1.11 1.43 9.58
N TYR A 170 -1.07 2.10 8.44
CA TYR A 170 -0.15 3.20 8.20
C TYR A 170 -0.89 4.51 8.01
N ILE A 171 -0.19 5.59 8.31
CA ILE A 171 -0.48 6.92 7.79
C ILE A 171 0.78 7.51 7.16
N VAL A 172 0.60 8.33 6.14
CA VAL A 172 1.70 9.07 5.50
C VAL A 172 1.47 10.55 5.71
N TYR A 173 2.47 11.25 6.25
CA TYR A 173 2.39 12.69 6.47
C TYR A 173 3.68 13.39 6.08
N ASP A 174 3.59 14.70 5.89
CA ASP A 174 4.74 15.56 5.63
C ASP A 174 5.10 16.34 6.90
N GLU A 175 6.28 16.05 7.47
CA GLU A 175 6.77 16.71 8.69
C GLU A 175 7.05 18.21 8.45
N LEU A 176 7.25 18.65 7.21
CA LEU A 176 7.44 20.07 6.86
C LEU A 176 6.12 20.79 6.53
N GLU A 177 4.98 20.09 6.64
CA GLU A 177 3.62 20.63 6.49
C GLU A 177 3.34 21.29 5.13
N LYS A 178 4.09 20.94 4.07
CA LYS A 178 3.72 21.35 2.72
C LYS A 178 2.49 20.58 2.23
N TYR A 179 2.41 19.31 2.58
CA TYR A 179 1.26 18.45 2.27
C TYR A 179 0.47 18.06 3.52
N GLY A 180 -0.85 18.01 3.40
CA GLY A 180 -1.72 17.41 4.41
C GLY A 180 -1.57 15.88 4.42
N GLN A 181 -1.83 15.25 5.57
CA GLN A 181 -1.71 13.81 5.76
C GLN A 181 -2.63 12.99 4.82
N SER A 182 -2.22 11.75 4.56
CA SER A 182 -3.09 10.76 3.92
C SER A 182 -4.19 10.31 4.88
N GLU A 183 -5.22 9.67 4.32
CA GLU A 183 -6.09 8.82 5.15
C GLU A 183 -5.27 7.59 5.62
N PRO A 184 -5.62 6.98 6.77
CA PRO A 184 -5.00 5.73 7.22
C PRO A 184 -5.37 4.55 6.33
N PHE A 185 -4.43 3.64 6.08
CA PHE A 185 -4.71 2.43 5.30
C PHE A 185 -4.09 1.19 5.95
N SER A 186 -4.84 0.08 5.97
CA SER A 186 -4.49 -1.14 6.70
C SER A 186 -4.10 -2.28 5.76
N LEU A 187 -2.93 -2.86 5.98
CA LEU A 187 -2.53 -4.12 5.34
C LEU A 187 -2.98 -5.29 6.20
N VAL A 188 -3.35 -6.37 5.53
CA VAL A 188 -3.88 -7.57 6.16
C VAL A 188 -3.09 -8.75 5.64
N PHE A 189 -2.77 -9.68 6.52
CA PHE A 189 -2.03 -10.89 6.21
C PHE A 189 -2.73 -12.12 6.80
N VAL A 190 -2.39 -13.28 6.24
CA VAL A 190 -2.81 -14.63 6.68
C VAL A 190 -4.27 -14.98 6.40
N ILE A 191 -5.22 -14.16 6.85
CA ILE A 191 -6.66 -14.37 6.65
C ILE A 191 -7.38 -13.04 6.39
N ASP A 192 -8.54 -13.10 5.73
CA ASP A 192 -9.42 -11.93 5.63
C ASP A 192 -10.00 -11.61 7.02
N PRO A 193 -10.12 -10.32 7.41
CA PRO A 193 -10.80 -9.95 8.65
C PRO A 193 -12.31 -10.25 8.54
N PRO A 194 -13.03 -10.31 9.67
CA PRO A 194 -14.48 -10.47 9.65
C PRO A 194 -15.14 -9.42 8.76
N ALA A 195 -16.22 -9.80 8.05
CA ALA A 195 -16.93 -8.83 7.23
C ALA A 195 -17.52 -7.72 8.11
N GLY A 196 -17.16 -6.47 7.83
CA GLY A 196 -17.51 -5.32 8.66
C GLY A 196 -16.45 -4.91 9.68
N ASP A 197 -15.29 -5.56 9.74
CA ASP A 197 -14.11 -5.05 10.46
C ASP A 197 -13.35 -4.09 9.53
N LEU A 198 -13.74 -2.81 9.57
CA LEU A 198 -13.27 -1.75 8.70
C LEU A 198 -12.02 -1.08 9.24
N VAL A 199 -11.90 -0.93 10.57
CA VAL A 199 -10.68 -0.40 11.19
C VAL A 199 -9.57 -1.44 11.27
N VAL A 200 -9.89 -2.71 11.02
CA VAL A 200 -8.98 -3.86 11.00
C VAL A 200 -8.32 -4.05 12.36
N ASP A 201 -9.13 -4.41 13.34
CA ASP A 201 -8.66 -4.77 14.69
C ASP A 201 -9.06 -6.20 15.14
N GLY A 202 -9.69 -6.95 14.24
CA GLY A 202 -10.20 -8.30 14.49
C GLY A 202 -11.58 -8.35 15.13
N ASN A 203 -12.20 -7.21 15.44
CA ASN A 203 -13.53 -7.11 16.03
C ASN A 203 -14.43 -6.26 15.13
N VAL A 204 -15.74 -6.50 15.23
CA VAL A 204 -16.74 -5.64 14.56
C VAL A 204 -17.55 -4.90 15.62
N ASN A 205 -17.34 -3.60 15.71
CA ASN A 205 -17.84 -2.75 16.79
C ASN A 205 -18.26 -1.34 16.31
N ILE A 206 -18.40 -0.41 17.25
CA ILE A 206 -18.88 0.95 16.96
C ILE A 206 -17.92 1.76 16.09
N ASP A 207 -16.63 1.50 16.19
CA ASP A 207 -15.61 2.19 15.39
C ASP A 207 -15.75 1.77 13.91
N ASP A 208 -16.04 0.50 13.64
CA ASP A 208 -16.35 0.04 12.29
C ASP A 208 -17.64 0.60 11.72
N LEU A 209 -18.67 0.75 12.56
CA LEU A 209 -19.91 1.40 12.13
C LEU A 209 -19.69 2.87 11.79
N ALA A 210 -18.84 3.57 12.54
CA ALA A 210 -18.50 4.94 12.27
C ALA A 210 -17.78 5.06 10.92
N GLU A 211 -16.81 4.18 10.66
CA GLU A 211 -16.09 4.12 9.38
C GLU A 211 -17.04 3.78 8.23
N PHE A 212 -17.93 2.80 8.43
CA PHE A 212 -18.93 2.41 7.45
C PHE A 212 -19.86 3.57 7.07
N CYS A 213 -20.24 4.40 8.04
CA CYS A 213 -21.06 5.59 7.80
C CYS A 213 -20.36 6.65 6.95
N TYR A 214 -19.03 6.74 7.00
CA TYR A 214 -18.27 7.67 6.16
C TYR A 214 -18.37 7.30 4.67
N TYR A 215 -18.54 6.00 4.38
CA TYR A 215 -18.65 5.46 3.04
C TYR A 215 -20.08 5.13 2.59
N TRP A 216 -21.10 5.52 3.37
CA TRP A 216 -22.48 5.15 3.09
C TRP A 216 -22.98 5.66 1.73
N LEU A 217 -23.48 4.74 0.89
CA LEU A 217 -23.94 4.98 -0.49
C LEU A 217 -22.84 5.37 -1.47
N GLU A 218 -21.58 5.19 -1.12
CA GLU A 218 -20.49 5.32 -2.07
C GLU A 218 -20.56 4.25 -3.15
N THR A 219 -20.02 4.58 -4.31
CA THR A 219 -20.06 3.75 -5.52
C THR A 219 -18.65 3.52 -6.07
N ASN A 220 -18.50 2.52 -6.93
CA ASN A 220 -17.19 2.10 -7.48
C ASN A 220 -16.27 1.48 -6.42
N GLY A 221 -16.87 0.73 -5.48
CA GLY A 221 -16.12 -0.20 -4.64
C GLY A 221 -15.34 -1.18 -5.52
N SER A 222 -14.02 -1.21 -5.34
CA SER A 222 -13.12 -2.07 -6.10
C SER A 222 -11.78 -2.20 -5.38
N LYS A 223 -10.96 -3.16 -5.83
CA LYS A 223 -9.58 -3.36 -5.32
C LYS A 223 -8.63 -2.18 -5.62
N GLU A 224 -9.05 -1.22 -6.43
CA GLU A 224 -8.25 -0.04 -6.75
C GLU A 224 -8.51 1.11 -5.75
N ASN A 225 -9.56 1.02 -4.93
CA ASN A 225 -9.98 2.07 -4.00
C ASN A 225 -10.04 1.55 -2.56
N ASP A 226 -8.86 1.34 -1.97
CA ASP A 226 -8.61 0.67 -0.68
C ASP A 226 -9.50 1.11 0.50
N TYR A 227 -9.92 2.38 0.52
CA TYR A 227 -10.79 2.95 1.56
C TYR A 227 -12.22 2.39 1.51
N TYR A 228 -12.81 2.34 0.31
CA TYR A 228 -14.15 1.78 0.10
C TYR A 228 -14.13 0.24 0.05
N GLU A 229 -12.95 -0.33 -0.25
CA GLU A 229 -12.75 -1.76 -0.49
C GLU A 229 -13.33 -2.61 0.66
N ARG A 230 -13.12 -2.22 1.93
CA ARG A 230 -13.64 -2.97 3.08
C ARG A 230 -15.09 -2.63 3.45
N ALA A 231 -15.56 -1.44 3.10
CA ALA A 231 -16.94 -1.03 3.33
C ALA A 231 -17.91 -1.71 2.35
N ASP A 232 -17.49 -1.97 1.12
CA ASP A 232 -18.18 -2.82 0.12
C ASP A 232 -17.88 -4.30 0.39
N ALA A 233 -18.32 -4.79 1.55
CA ALA A 233 -18.02 -6.12 2.05
C ALA A 233 -18.57 -7.24 1.13
N ASN A 234 -19.67 -6.99 0.42
CA ASN A 234 -20.24 -7.95 -0.53
C ASN A 234 -19.61 -7.88 -1.93
N LYS A 235 -18.81 -6.84 -2.21
CA LYS A 235 -18.01 -6.63 -3.43
C LYS A 235 -18.88 -6.43 -4.67
N ASP A 236 -20.02 -5.76 -4.52
CA ASP A 236 -20.94 -5.45 -5.61
C ASP A 236 -20.71 -4.07 -6.25
N GLY A 237 -19.77 -3.30 -5.69
CA GLY A 237 -19.39 -1.96 -6.13
C GLY A 237 -20.15 -0.84 -5.43
N TYR A 238 -21.03 -1.14 -4.47
CA TYR A 238 -21.88 -0.16 -3.78
C TYR A 238 -21.90 -0.41 -2.28
N VAL A 239 -21.51 0.59 -1.47
CA VAL A 239 -21.64 0.49 -0.01
C VAL A 239 -23.10 0.76 0.39
N ASN A 240 -23.83 -0.30 0.75
CA ASN A 240 -25.27 -0.21 0.98
C ASN A 240 -25.78 -1.13 2.11
N PHE A 241 -27.10 -1.33 2.18
CA PHE A 241 -27.71 -2.16 3.23
C PHE A 241 -27.27 -3.63 3.19
N ALA A 242 -26.83 -4.15 2.05
CA ALA A 242 -26.27 -5.49 1.95
C ALA A 242 -24.98 -5.60 2.76
N ASP A 243 -24.09 -4.62 2.65
CA ASP A 243 -22.83 -4.57 3.41
C ASP A 243 -23.07 -4.32 4.88
N PHE A 244 -23.99 -3.41 5.21
CA PHE A 244 -24.41 -3.20 6.59
C PHE A 244 -24.93 -4.49 7.23
N THR A 245 -25.62 -5.34 6.46
CA THR A 245 -26.10 -6.64 6.97
C THR A 245 -24.94 -7.57 7.29
N LEU A 246 -23.88 -7.57 6.48
CA LEU A 246 -22.66 -8.34 6.75
C LEU A 246 -21.95 -7.83 8.01
N LEU A 247 -21.79 -6.52 8.15
CA LEU A 247 -21.25 -5.89 9.37
C LEU A 247 -22.08 -6.27 10.60
N ALA A 248 -23.40 -6.08 10.54
CA ALA A 248 -24.30 -6.42 11.65
C ALA A 248 -24.29 -7.91 12.01
N SER A 249 -24.02 -8.80 11.05
CA SER A 249 -23.95 -10.24 11.29
C SER A 249 -22.71 -10.67 12.10
N ASN A 250 -21.65 -9.86 12.08
CA ASN A 250 -20.42 -10.07 12.85
C ASN A 250 -20.35 -9.19 14.10
N TRP A 251 -21.38 -8.37 14.36
CA TRP A 251 -21.38 -7.39 15.45
C TRP A 251 -21.08 -8.00 16.81
N LEU A 252 -19.96 -7.60 17.42
CA LEU A 252 -19.46 -8.09 18.70
C LEU A 252 -19.32 -9.62 18.77
N ALA A 253 -19.18 -10.29 17.62
CA ALA A 253 -18.79 -11.68 17.57
C ALA A 253 -17.32 -11.79 18.00
N GLN A 254 -17.04 -12.66 18.98
CA GLN A 254 -15.69 -13.05 19.42
C GLN A 254 -15.48 -14.52 19.11
#